data_AF-A0A2V8T5B0-F1
#
_entry.id   AF-A0A2V8T5B0-F1
#
_cell.length_a   1.000
_cell.length_b   1.000
_cell.length_c   1.000
_cell.angle_alpha   90.00
_cell.angle_beta   90.00
_cell.angle_gamma   90.00
#
_symmetry.space_group_name_H-M   'P 1'
#
loop_
_entity.id
_entity.type
_entity.pdbx_description
1 polymer ?
#
loop_
_entity_poly.entity_id
_entity_poly.type
_entity_poly.pdbx_seq_one_letter_code
_entity_poly.pdbx_strand_id
1 'polypeptide(L)'
;MLFTNGMYYIFLIAVFFGYWAVAGRIRLRIVFLLAVSYFFYAVSGGRALLLLVAISAIDFTTTRLMGRSDDQSKRRRLLLISLTIDISALCVFKYAAFFIQSASGGLSLLGISIPYSSLTIIPPIGISFFIFQSLAYVIDVYRKDTEPALSYADYLAFVSFFPTIVAGPILRAKQLLPQLRARLTLDSTTGGQALFLIAIGLVKKIAIADYLSANLVERVFDFPERFSSLEVLAAV
;
A
#
# COMPACT_ATOMS: atom_id res chain seq x y z
N MET A 1 -10.01 7.88 3.26
CA MET A 1 -11.37 7.47 2.82
C MET A 1 -11.46 5.96 2.89
N LEU A 2 -12.44 5.40 3.63
CA LEU A 2 -12.66 3.94 3.68
C LEU A 2 -13.51 3.49 2.48
N PHE A 3 -13.30 2.25 2.02
CA PHE A 3 -14.01 1.68 0.86
C PHE A 3 -15.53 1.60 1.01
N THR A 4 -16.02 1.62 2.25
CA THR A 4 -17.45 1.57 2.59
C THR A 4 -18.12 2.94 2.57
N ASN A 5 -17.35 4.03 2.43
CA ASN A 5 -17.90 5.38 2.40
C ASN A 5 -18.32 5.75 0.97
N GLY A 6 -19.54 6.28 0.80
CA GLY A 6 -20.06 6.75 -0.49
C GLY A 6 -19.12 7.74 -1.21
N MET A 7 -18.35 8.53 -0.46
CA MET A 7 -17.34 9.44 -1.03
C MET A 7 -16.24 8.72 -1.82
N TYR A 8 -15.89 7.48 -1.45
CA TYR A 8 -14.91 6.68 -2.19
C TYR A 8 -15.42 6.35 -3.60
N TYR A 9 -16.71 6.05 -3.76
CA TYR A 9 -17.29 5.73 -5.07
C TYR A 9 -17.41 6.96 -5.96
N ILE A 10 -17.78 8.12 -5.41
CA ILE A 10 -17.77 9.39 -6.14
C ILE A 10 -16.35 9.70 -6.64
N PHE A 11 -15.36 9.54 -5.76
CA PHE A 11 -13.95 9.67 -6.12
C PHE A 11 -13.56 8.70 -7.23
N LEU A 12 -13.93 7.42 -7.14
CA LEU A 12 -13.59 6.41 -8.16
C LEU A 12 -14.20 6.75 -9.52
N ILE A 13 -15.46 7.17 -9.56
CA ILE A 13 -16.13 7.61 -10.80
C ILE A 13 -15.39 8.81 -11.41
N ALA A 14 -15.07 9.81 -10.59
CA ALA A 14 -14.31 10.98 -11.06
C ALA A 14 -12.93 10.58 -11.61
N VAL A 15 -12.25 9.64 -10.94
CA VAL A 15 -10.95 9.12 -11.39
C VAL A 15 -11.07 8.34 -12.69
N PHE A 16 -12.13 7.53 -12.86
CA PHE A 16 -12.36 6.76 -14.08
C PHE A 16 -12.50 7.66 -15.31
N PHE A 17 -13.39 8.66 -15.24
CA PHE A 17 -13.58 9.61 -16.35
C PHE A 17 -12.37 10.52 -16.54
N GLY A 18 -11.74 10.98 -15.45
CA GLY A 18 -10.52 11.78 -15.52
C GLY A 18 -9.37 11.02 -16.18
N TYR A 19 -9.19 9.74 -15.85
CA TYR A 19 -8.21 8.86 -16.47
C TYR A 19 -8.48 8.70 -17.96
N TRP A 20 -9.74 8.49 -18.36
CA TRP A 20 -10.13 8.37 -19.76
C TRP A 20 -9.74 9.59 -20.59
N ALA A 21 -9.93 10.79 -20.04
CA ALA A 21 -9.59 12.05 -20.71
C ALA A 21 -8.07 12.23 -20.94
N VAL A 22 -7.23 11.71 -20.04
CA VAL A 22 -5.77 11.89 -20.10
C VAL A 22 -5.01 10.68 -20.65
N ALA A 23 -5.67 9.52 -20.83
CA ALA A 23 -5.04 8.24 -21.12
C ALA A 23 -4.17 8.24 -22.38
N GLY A 24 -4.53 9.04 -23.39
CA GLY A 24 -3.79 9.16 -24.65
C GLY A 24 -2.43 9.86 -24.54
N ARG A 25 -2.17 10.60 -23.45
CA ARG A 25 -0.90 11.33 -23.26
C ARG A 25 -0.16 10.81 -22.02
N ILE A 26 0.92 10.06 -22.25
CA ILE A 26 1.72 9.39 -21.19
C ILE A 26 2.06 10.33 -20.02
N ARG A 27 2.57 11.53 -20.30
CA ARG A 27 2.93 12.49 -19.25
C ARG A 27 1.73 12.95 -18.41
N LEU A 28 0.62 13.31 -19.06
CA LEU A 28 -0.59 13.73 -18.35
C LEU A 28 -1.17 12.60 -17.52
N ARG A 29 -1.15 11.37 -18.05
CA ARG A 29 -1.59 10.17 -17.32
C ARG A 29 -0.79 9.94 -16.05
N ILE A 30 0.53 10.01 -16.11
CA ILE A 30 1.40 9.81 -14.93
C ILE A 30 1.15 10.92 -13.90
N VAL A 31 1.09 12.19 -14.34
CA VAL A 31 0.81 13.33 -13.46
C VAL A 31 -0.59 13.20 -12.83
N PHE A 32 -1.58 12.78 -13.59
CA PHE A 32 -2.94 12.54 -13.10
C PHE A 32 -2.97 11.43 -12.05
N LEU A 33 -2.36 10.27 -12.33
CA LEU A 33 -2.28 9.16 -11.39
C LEU A 33 -1.56 9.54 -10.10
N LEU A 34 -0.47 10.31 -10.20
CA LEU A 34 0.24 10.87 -9.05
C LEU A 34 -0.66 11.82 -8.25
N ALA A 35 -1.31 12.77 -8.91
CA ALA A 35 -2.15 13.77 -8.26
C ALA A 35 -3.33 13.11 -7.51
N VAL A 36 -4.02 12.18 -8.17
CA VAL A 36 -5.12 11.40 -7.59
C VAL A 36 -4.63 10.58 -6.40
N SER A 37 -3.48 9.93 -6.54
CA SER A 37 -2.90 9.11 -5.47
C SER A 37 -2.49 9.92 -4.26
N TYR A 38 -1.85 11.07 -4.49
CA TYR A 38 -1.43 11.98 -3.43
C TYR A 38 -2.62 12.62 -2.74
N PHE A 39 -3.67 12.99 -3.50
CA PHE A 39 -4.93 13.47 -2.95
C PHE A 39 -5.56 12.40 -2.04
N PHE A 40 -5.62 11.15 -2.49
CA PHE A 40 -6.14 10.03 -1.70
C PHE A 40 -5.38 9.86 -0.37
N TYR A 41 -4.05 9.97 -0.41
CA TYR A 41 -3.21 9.95 0.80
C TYR A 41 -3.44 11.15 1.71
N ALA A 42 -3.52 12.36 1.14
CA ALA A 42 -3.73 13.59 1.91
C ALA A 42 -5.02 13.52 2.72
N VAL A 43 -6.11 13.05 2.09
CA VAL A 43 -7.42 12.90 2.74
C VAL A 43 -7.44 11.73 3.74
N SER A 44 -6.67 10.67 3.49
CA SER A 44 -6.66 9.50 4.37
C SER A 44 -5.72 9.66 5.58
N GLY A 45 -4.72 10.54 5.50
CA GLY A 45 -3.78 10.80 6.58
C GLY A 45 -2.47 11.39 6.04
N GLY A 46 -2.41 12.72 5.92
CA GLY A 46 -1.33 13.43 5.21
C GLY A 46 0.10 13.19 5.73
N ARG A 47 0.29 12.74 6.98
CA ARG A 47 1.63 12.40 7.51
C ARG A 47 2.30 11.26 6.74
N ALA A 48 1.51 10.38 6.11
CA ALA A 48 2.00 9.30 5.26
C ALA A 48 2.79 9.81 4.05
N LEU A 49 2.41 10.98 3.50
CA LEU A 49 2.98 11.51 2.27
C LEU A 49 4.46 11.86 2.43
N LEU A 50 4.82 12.52 3.53
CA LEU A 50 6.21 12.90 3.78
C LEU A 50 7.12 11.69 3.90
N LEU A 51 6.65 10.66 4.63
CA LEU A 51 7.38 9.40 4.76
C LEU A 51 7.50 8.67 3.42
N LEU A 52 6.41 8.58 2.67
CA LEU A 52 6.38 7.97 1.34
C LEU A 52 7.38 8.66 0.41
N VAL A 53 7.35 9.99 0.31
CA VAL A 53 8.26 10.76 -0.55
C VAL A 53 9.71 10.56 -0.14
N ALA A 54 10.01 10.62 1.16
CA ALA A 54 11.36 10.45 1.69
C ALA A 54 11.93 9.06 1.40
N ILE A 55 11.18 8.00 1.73
CA ILE A 55 11.57 6.61 1.44
C ILE A 55 11.72 6.41 -0.07
N SER A 56 10.75 6.91 -0.85
CA SER A 56 10.80 6.76 -2.29
C SER A 56 12.02 7.45 -2.92
N ALA A 57 12.47 8.59 -2.37
CA ALA A 57 13.66 9.27 -2.87
C ALA A 57 14.93 8.43 -2.62
N ILE A 58 15.02 7.80 -1.44
CA ILE A 58 16.13 6.91 -1.08
C ILE A 58 16.12 5.66 -1.97
N ASP A 59 14.98 5.02 -2.16
CA ASP A 59 14.87 3.82 -3.00
C ASP A 59 15.12 4.13 -4.47
N PHE A 60 14.61 5.26 -4.98
CA PHE A 60 14.87 5.68 -6.35
C PHE A 60 16.36 5.93 -6.60
N THR A 61 17.03 6.63 -5.69
CA THR A 61 18.46 6.93 -5.81
C THR A 61 19.31 5.67 -5.68
N THR A 62 19.04 4.83 -4.67
CA THR A 62 19.78 3.58 -4.46
C THR A 62 19.60 2.61 -5.62
N THR A 63 18.37 2.38 -6.11
CA THR A 63 18.11 1.50 -7.26
C THR A 63 18.74 2.02 -8.55
N ARG A 64 18.76 3.33 -8.77
CA ARG A 64 19.44 3.92 -9.94
C ARG A 64 20.96 3.80 -9.87
N LEU A 65 21.54 3.92 -8.67
CA LEU A 65 22.97 3.66 -8.45
C LEU A 65 23.29 2.16 -8.61
N MET A 66 22.40 1.26 -8.17
CA MET A 66 22.55 -0.18 -8.36
C MET A 66 22.53 -0.56 -9.84
N GLY A 67 21.61 0.00 -10.63
CA GLY A 67 21.49 -0.29 -12.05
C GLY A 67 22.65 0.23 -12.91
N ARG A 68 23.43 1.21 -12.41
CA ARG A 68 24.63 1.75 -13.08
C ARG A 68 25.94 1.08 -12.65
N SER A 69 25.89 0.18 -11.68
CA SER A 69 27.07 -0.44 -11.09
C SER A 69 27.15 -1.90 -11.51
N ASP A 70 28.29 -2.32 -12.03
CA ASP A 70 28.59 -3.75 -12.24
C ASP A 70 29.25 -4.40 -11.02
N ASP A 71 29.79 -3.59 -10.08
CA ASP A 71 30.34 -4.08 -8.82
C ASP A 71 29.23 -4.64 -7.90
N GLN A 72 29.27 -5.96 -7.71
CA GLN A 72 28.34 -6.71 -6.86
C GLN A 72 28.41 -6.28 -5.38
N SER A 73 29.58 -5.91 -4.88
CA SER A 73 29.76 -5.50 -3.48
C SER A 73 29.11 -4.14 -3.22
N LYS A 74 29.29 -3.18 -4.13
CA LYS A 74 28.59 -1.89 -4.08
C LYS A 74 27.07 -2.07 -4.15
N ARG A 75 26.57 -2.92 -5.06
CA ARG A 75 25.13 -3.21 -5.16
C ARG A 75 24.56 -3.83 -3.89
N ARG A 76 25.27 -4.79 -3.29
CA ARG A 76 24.86 -5.43 -2.04
C ARG A 76 24.79 -4.43 -0.89
N ARG A 77 25.76 -3.50 -0.79
CA ARG A 77 25.72 -2.42 0.21
C ARG A 77 24.52 -1.50 0.01
N LEU A 78 24.26 -1.06 -1.23
CA LEU A 78 23.11 -0.22 -1.55
C LEU A 78 21.77 -0.91 -1.22
N LEU A 79 21.66 -2.21 -1.53
CA LEU A 79 20.51 -3.03 -1.15
C LEU A 79 20.31 -3.03 0.36
N LEU A 80 21.35 -3.37 1.12
CA LEU A 80 21.26 -3.42 2.58
C LEU A 80 20.87 -2.07 3.18
N ILE A 81 21.40 -0.97 2.67
CA ILE A 81 21.04 0.38 3.13
C ILE A 81 19.54 0.65 2.94
N SER A 82 19.00 0.42 1.73
CA SER A 82 17.57 0.64 1.45
C SER A 82 16.68 -0.29 2.28
N LEU A 83 17.00 -1.60 2.36
CA LEU A 83 16.27 -2.56 3.19
C LEU A 83 16.25 -2.17 4.67
N THR A 84 17.40 -1.75 5.20
CA THR A 84 17.48 -1.31 6.60
C THR A 84 16.60 -0.09 6.85
N ILE A 85 16.57 0.88 5.94
CA ILE A 85 15.74 2.09 6.07
C ILE A 85 14.25 1.73 6.02
N ASP A 86 13.83 0.93 5.04
CA ASP A 86 12.44 0.48 4.87
C ASP A 86 11.94 -0.32 6.08
N ILE A 87 12.70 -1.32 6.51
CA ILE A 87 12.35 -2.16 7.65
C ILE A 87 12.34 -1.32 8.93
N SER A 88 13.30 -0.41 9.11
CA SER A 88 13.34 0.48 10.27
C SER A 88 12.12 1.40 10.32
N ALA A 89 11.72 1.98 9.18
CA ALA A 89 10.51 2.79 9.11
C ALA A 89 9.26 1.97 9.49
N LEU A 90 9.14 0.74 8.98
CA LEU A 90 8.03 -0.14 9.34
C LEU A 90 8.04 -0.49 10.83
N CYS A 91 9.20 -0.84 11.40
CA CYS A 91 9.35 -1.13 12.82
C CYS A 91 8.97 0.06 13.70
N VAL A 92 9.45 1.27 13.38
CA VAL A 92 9.17 2.48 14.16
C VAL A 92 7.70 2.88 14.08
N PHE A 93 7.11 2.94 12.89
CA PHE A 93 5.74 3.45 12.76
C PHE A 93 4.66 2.43 13.09
N LYS A 94 4.91 1.14 12.86
CA LYS A 94 3.91 0.08 13.07
C LYS A 94 4.09 -0.69 14.38
N TYR A 95 5.32 -0.93 14.80
CA TYR A 95 5.63 -1.85 15.89
C TYR A 95 6.28 -1.20 17.11
N ALA A 96 6.57 0.12 17.10
CA ALA A 96 7.20 0.78 18.25
C ALA A 96 6.43 0.59 19.55
N ALA A 97 5.10 0.74 19.53
CA ALA A 97 4.28 0.53 20.72
C ALA A 97 4.39 -0.91 21.26
N PHE A 98 4.36 -1.90 20.37
CA PHE A 98 4.54 -3.31 20.72
C PHE A 98 5.92 -3.59 21.31
N PHE A 99 6.99 -3.07 20.68
CA PHE A 99 8.36 -3.26 21.17
C PHE A 99 8.59 -2.57 22.52
N ILE A 100 8.09 -1.35 22.70
CA ILE A 100 8.17 -0.62 23.97
C ILE A 100 7.43 -1.37 25.07
N GLN A 101 6.19 -1.82 24.80
CA GLN A 101 5.38 -2.58 25.75
C GLN A 101 6.08 -3.89 26.13
N SER A 102 6.59 -4.63 25.16
CA SER A 102 7.29 -5.90 25.39
C SER A 102 8.58 -5.71 26.18
N ALA A 103 9.37 -4.68 25.86
CA ALA A 103 10.59 -4.33 26.59
C ALA A 103 10.28 -3.92 28.04
N SER A 104 9.26 -3.08 28.26
CA SER A 104 8.84 -2.68 29.60
C SER A 104 8.36 -3.87 30.44
N GLY A 105 7.62 -4.81 29.84
CA GLY A 105 7.21 -6.05 30.51
C GLY A 105 8.42 -6.90 30.91
N GLY A 106 9.37 -7.12 30.00
CA GLY A 106 10.59 -7.88 30.29
C GLY A 106 11.48 -7.23 31.37
N LEU A 107 11.64 -5.90 31.32
CA LEU A 107 12.39 -5.14 32.32
C LEU A 107 11.72 -5.14 33.69
N SER A 108 10.38 -5.15 33.74
CA SER A 108 9.63 -5.27 34.99
C SER A 108 9.88 -6.61 35.70
N LEU A 109 10.08 -7.70 34.95
CA LEU A 109 10.46 -9.01 35.49
C LEU A 109 11.87 -8.99 36.11
N LEU A 110 12.73 -8.07 35.66
CA LEU A 110 14.07 -7.83 36.21
C LEU A 110 14.08 -6.77 37.33
N GLY A 111 12.90 -6.32 37.79
CA GLY A 111 12.77 -5.31 38.85
C GLY A 111 13.03 -3.87 38.40
N ILE A 112 13.19 -3.62 37.09
CA ILE A 112 13.42 -2.28 36.54
C ILE A 112 12.07 -1.72 36.06
N SER A 113 11.50 -0.80 36.84
CA SER A 113 10.25 -0.12 36.50
C SER A 113 10.52 1.09 35.61
N ILE A 114 10.35 0.92 34.29
CA ILE A 114 10.41 2.05 33.35
C ILE A 114 9.00 2.67 33.27
N PRO A 115 8.84 3.97 33.57
CA PRO A 115 7.55 4.64 33.43
C PRO A 115 7.12 4.59 31.96
N TYR A 116 6.01 3.90 31.70
CA TYR A 116 5.42 3.78 30.37
C TYR A 116 4.82 5.13 29.97
N SER A 117 5.57 5.92 29.22
CA SER A 117 4.96 6.97 28.40
C SER A 117 4.39 6.30 27.16
N SER A 118 3.07 6.30 27.03
CA SER A 118 2.38 5.77 25.85
C SER A 118 2.78 6.57 24.62
N LEU A 119 3.89 6.16 23.96
CA LEU A 119 4.28 6.74 22.69
C LEU A 119 3.33 6.21 21.62
N THR A 120 2.16 6.84 21.50
CA THR A 120 1.16 6.48 20.49
C THR A 120 1.58 7.07 19.14
N ILE A 121 2.48 6.37 18.45
CA ILE A 121 2.76 6.65 17.05
C ILE A 121 1.60 6.07 16.24
N ILE A 122 0.74 6.92 15.69
CA ILE A 122 -0.32 6.49 14.78
C ILE A 122 0.34 6.13 13.44
N PRO A 123 0.28 4.85 13.01
CA PRO A 123 0.88 4.45 11.76
C PRO A 123 0.18 5.15 10.59
N PRO A 124 0.93 5.64 9.59
CA PRO A 124 0.31 6.17 8.39
C PRO A 124 -0.46 5.06 7.65
N ILE A 125 -1.64 5.40 7.13
CA ILE A 125 -2.45 4.45 6.34
C ILE A 125 -1.63 3.94 5.15
N GLY A 126 -1.67 2.63 4.95
CA GLY A 126 -0.98 2.00 3.83
C GLY A 126 0.53 1.86 3.98
N ILE A 127 1.10 2.16 5.17
CA ILE A 127 2.56 2.05 5.39
C ILE A 127 3.12 0.69 5.04
N SER A 128 2.43 -0.38 5.46
CA SER A 128 2.88 -1.74 5.13
C SER A 128 2.91 -1.97 3.62
N PHE A 129 1.90 -1.52 2.88
CA PHE A 129 1.82 -1.76 1.44
C PHE A 129 2.93 -1.05 0.67
N PHE A 130 3.12 0.25 0.89
CA PHE A 130 4.15 0.98 0.14
C PHE A 130 5.56 0.52 0.53
N ILE A 131 5.82 0.20 1.81
CA ILE A 131 7.11 -0.35 2.25
C ILE A 131 7.36 -1.70 1.58
N PHE A 132 6.38 -2.62 1.56
CA PHE A 132 6.57 -3.92 0.91
C PHE A 132 6.72 -3.80 -0.61
N GLN A 133 6.05 -2.84 -1.25
CA GLN A 133 6.27 -2.54 -2.67
C GLN A 133 7.68 -1.98 -2.93
N SER A 134 8.17 -1.08 -2.07
CA SER A 134 9.55 -0.57 -2.09
C SER A 134 10.57 -1.69 -1.94
N LEU A 135 10.46 -2.50 -0.89
CA LEU A 135 11.32 -3.66 -0.64
C LEU A 135 11.34 -4.61 -1.83
N ALA A 136 10.16 -4.99 -2.33
CA ALA A 136 10.05 -5.86 -3.49
C ALA A 136 10.75 -5.27 -4.71
N TYR A 137 10.54 -3.98 -4.99
CA TYR A 137 11.17 -3.29 -6.12
C TYR A 137 12.70 -3.23 -5.99
N VAL A 138 13.23 -2.86 -4.82
CA VAL A 138 14.67 -2.76 -4.60
C VAL A 138 15.34 -4.13 -4.73
N ILE A 139 14.72 -5.18 -4.18
CA ILE A 139 15.19 -6.57 -4.31
C ILE A 139 15.14 -7.02 -5.77
N ASP A 140 14.05 -6.75 -6.49
CA ASP A 140 13.88 -7.12 -7.90
C ASP A 140 14.93 -6.41 -8.79
N VAL A 141 15.26 -5.14 -8.51
CA VAL A 141 16.35 -4.41 -9.19
C VAL A 141 17.72 -5.01 -8.85
N TYR A 142 17.96 -5.33 -7.57
CA TYR A 142 19.21 -5.97 -7.16
C TYR A 142 19.42 -7.32 -7.88
N ARG A 143 18.35 -8.11 -8.03
CA ARG A 143 18.36 -9.39 -8.76
C ARG A 143 18.42 -9.27 -10.28
N LYS A 144 18.30 -8.05 -10.83
CA LYS A 144 18.13 -7.78 -12.26
C LYS A 144 16.84 -8.35 -12.86
N ASP A 145 15.83 -8.63 -12.02
CA ASP A 145 14.51 -9.10 -12.48
C ASP A 145 13.68 -7.97 -13.09
N THR A 146 13.98 -6.72 -12.69
CA THR A 146 13.34 -5.47 -13.14
C THR A 146 14.40 -4.38 -13.33
N GLU A 147 14.25 -3.55 -14.36
CA GLU A 147 15.10 -2.37 -14.55
C GLU A 147 14.70 -1.23 -13.59
N PRO A 148 15.65 -0.39 -13.13
CA PRO A 148 15.31 0.78 -12.35
C PRO A 148 14.35 1.73 -13.10
N ALA A 149 13.40 2.32 -12.37
CA ALA A 149 12.47 3.30 -12.91
C ALA A 149 13.21 4.44 -13.63
N LEU A 150 12.69 4.83 -14.79
CA LEU A 150 13.34 5.80 -15.69
C LEU A 150 13.28 7.23 -15.13
N SER A 151 12.23 7.57 -14.38
CA SER A 151 12.06 8.85 -13.71
C SER A 151 11.49 8.67 -12.30
N TYR A 152 11.76 9.66 -11.45
CA TYR A 152 11.22 9.66 -10.09
C TYR A 152 9.69 9.71 -10.08
N ALA A 153 9.08 10.40 -11.05
CA ALA A 153 7.63 10.44 -11.20
C ALA A 153 7.03 9.06 -11.52
N ASP A 154 7.68 8.25 -12.36
CA ASP A 154 7.20 6.87 -12.63
C ASP A 154 7.25 6.02 -11.36
N TYR A 155 8.34 6.14 -10.60
CA TYR A 155 8.51 5.40 -9.36
C TYR A 155 7.50 5.83 -8.28
N LEU A 156 7.31 7.14 -8.13
CA LEU A 156 6.27 7.67 -7.26
C LEU A 156 4.88 7.18 -7.68
N ALA A 157 4.57 7.14 -8.98
CA ALA A 157 3.28 6.69 -9.48
C ALA A 157 3.06 5.21 -9.20
N PHE A 158 4.13 4.40 -9.23
CA PHE A 158 4.12 3.00 -8.86
C PHE A 158 3.86 2.81 -7.36
N VAL A 159 4.70 3.39 -6.49
CA VAL A 159 4.65 3.14 -5.04
C VAL A 159 3.45 3.81 -4.36
N SER A 160 2.93 4.90 -4.94
CA SER A 160 1.76 5.60 -4.42
C SER A 160 0.46 5.16 -5.07
N PHE A 161 0.43 4.09 -5.90
CA PHE A 161 -0.74 3.72 -6.68
C PHE A 161 -1.97 3.39 -5.83
N PHE A 162 -2.87 4.37 -5.69
CA PHE A 162 -3.98 4.35 -4.72
C PHE A 162 -4.88 3.10 -4.76
N PRO A 163 -5.16 2.44 -5.92
CA PRO A 163 -6.05 1.28 -5.94
C PRO A 163 -5.53 0.10 -5.12
N THR A 164 -4.21 0.03 -4.88
CA THR A 164 -3.57 -1.13 -4.23
C THR A 164 -3.21 -0.90 -2.76
N ILE A 165 -3.28 0.34 -2.26
CA ILE A 165 -2.63 0.74 -1.00
C ILE A 165 -3.37 0.31 0.26
N VAL A 166 -4.68 0.16 0.21
CA VAL A 166 -5.47 -0.14 1.42
C VAL A 166 -5.66 -1.65 1.59
N ALA A 167 -5.90 -2.38 0.51
CA ALA A 167 -6.18 -3.83 0.55
C ALA A 167 -5.92 -4.55 -0.78
N GLY A 168 -5.03 -4.05 -1.63
CA GLY A 168 -4.71 -4.69 -2.91
C GLY A 168 -3.59 -5.73 -2.78
N PRO A 169 -3.40 -6.62 -3.77
CA PRO A 169 -2.18 -7.43 -3.82
C PRO A 169 -0.94 -6.54 -3.90
N ILE A 170 0.18 -7.01 -3.35
CA ILE A 170 1.47 -6.28 -3.45
C ILE A 170 1.87 -6.20 -4.92
N LEU A 171 1.82 -4.98 -5.46
CA LEU A 171 2.04 -4.73 -6.88
C LEU A 171 3.52 -4.90 -7.23
N ARG A 172 3.79 -5.58 -8.36
CA ARG A 172 5.15 -5.78 -8.85
C ARG A 172 5.53 -4.70 -9.86
N ALA A 173 6.70 -4.08 -9.65
CA ALA A 173 7.21 -3.03 -10.52
C ALA A 173 7.38 -3.47 -11.96
N LYS A 174 7.81 -4.73 -12.18
CA LYS A 174 7.91 -5.37 -13.50
C LYS A 174 6.61 -5.33 -14.30
N GLN A 175 5.46 -5.35 -13.62
CA GLN A 175 4.15 -5.34 -14.26
C GLN A 175 3.66 -3.91 -14.51
N LEU A 176 3.72 -3.02 -13.49
CA LEU A 176 3.13 -1.68 -13.61
C LEU A 176 4.01 -0.67 -14.36
N LEU A 177 5.33 -0.64 -14.12
CA LEU A 177 6.21 0.39 -14.69
C LEU A 177 6.17 0.42 -16.24
N PRO A 178 6.20 -0.72 -16.95
CA PRO A 178 6.05 -0.70 -18.41
C PRO A 178 4.67 -0.19 -18.86
N GLN A 179 3.61 -0.55 -18.13
CA GLN A 179 2.24 -0.12 -18.45
C GLN A 179 2.05 1.40 -18.28
N LEU A 180 2.72 2.01 -17.30
CA LEU A 180 2.69 3.46 -17.09
C LEU A 180 3.24 4.26 -18.29
N ARG A 181 4.06 3.65 -19.14
CA ARG A 181 4.63 4.29 -20.34
C ARG A 181 4.10 3.72 -21.66
N ALA A 182 3.37 2.61 -21.63
CA ALA A 182 2.73 2.06 -22.81
C ALA A 182 1.73 3.05 -23.41
N ARG A 183 1.67 3.15 -24.74
CA ARG A 183 0.56 3.83 -25.41
C ARG A 183 -0.69 3.00 -25.19
N LEU A 184 -1.72 3.61 -24.60
CA LEU A 184 -3.00 2.96 -24.36
C LEU A 184 -4.00 3.45 -25.39
N THR A 185 -4.77 2.51 -25.93
CA THR A 185 -6.02 2.81 -26.63
C THR A 185 -7.14 2.33 -25.70
N LEU A 186 -8.00 3.25 -25.27
CA LEU A 186 -9.16 2.91 -24.47
C LEU A 186 -10.34 2.76 -25.42
N ASP A 187 -10.84 1.54 -25.54
CA ASP A 187 -12.07 1.24 -26.28
C ASP A 187 -13.25 1.05 -25.31
N SER A 188 -14.46 1.16 -25.86
CA SER A 188 -15.70 1.03 -25.09
C SER A 188 -15.83 -0.34 -24.41
N THR A 189 -15.26 -1.39 -25.00
CA THR A 189 -15.23 -2.74 -24.44
C THR A 189 -14.38 -2.81 -23.17
N THR A 190 -13.16 -2.24 -23.17
CA THR A 190 -12.32 -2.16 -21.95
C THR A 190 -13.00 -1.34 -20.87
N GLY A 191 -13.64 -0.22 -21.23
CA GLY A 191 -14.44 0.58 -20.30
C GLY A 191 -15.60 -0.19 -19.68
N GLY A 192 -16.36 -0.91 -20.50
CA GLY A 192 -17.46 -1.76 -20.05
C GLY A 192 -17.00 -2.88 -19.12
N GLN A 193 -15.88 -3.55 -19.43
CA GLN A 193 -15.28 -4.57 -18.57
C GLN A 193 -14.84 -3.99 -17.22
N ALA A 194 -14.20 -2.82 -17.22
CA ALA A 194 -13.78 -2.15 -15.99
C ALA A 194 -14.97 -1.81 -15.10
N LEU A 195 -16.04 -1.21 -15.66
CA LEU A 195 -17.26 -0.89 -14.94
C LEU A 195 -17.97 -2.16 -14.42
N PHE A 196 -17.99 -3.23 -15.21
CA PHE A 196 -18.56 -4.51 -14.80
C PHE A 196 -17.81 -5.13 -13.62
N LEU A 197 -16.48 -5.11 -13.62
CA LEU A 197 -15.67 -5.58 -12.49
C LEU A 197 -15.91 -4.75 -11.23
N ILE A 198 -16.03 -3.42 -11.36
CA ILE A 198 -16.37 -2.54 -10.25
C ILE A 198 -17.76 -2.90 -9.71
N ALA A 199 -18.76 -3.09 -10.57
CA ALA A 199 -20.12 -3.45 -10.18
C ALA A 199 -20.19 -4.81 -9.48
N ILE A 200 -19.50 -5.84 -10.00
CA ILE A 200 -19.41 -7.14 -9.33
C ILE A 200 -18.71 -7.01 -7.97
N GLY A 201 -17.63 -6.24 -7.89
CA GLY A 201 -16.94 -5.97 -6.63
C GLY A 201 -17.86 -5.33 -5.59
N LEU A 202 -18.68 -4.36 -6.01
CA LEU A 202 -19.69 -3.71 -5.17
C LEU A 202 -20.74 -4.70 -4.65
N VAL A 203 -21.30 -5.54 -5.53
CA VAL A 203 -22.28 -6.55 -5.13
C VAL A 203 -21.66 -7.53 -4.13
N LYS A 204 -20.46 -8.04 -4.41
CA LYS A 204 -19.74 -8.94 -3.49
C LYS A 204 -19.48 -8.28 -2.13
N LYS A 205 -19.15 -6.99 -2.12
CA LYS A 205 -18.86 -6.27 -0.88
C LYS A 205 -20.14 -6.01 -0.07
N ILE A 206 -21.13 -5.38 -0.67
CA ILE A 206 -22.33 -4.89 0.05
C ILE A 206 -23.31 -6.02 0.30
N ALA A 207 -23.66 -6.80 -0.74
CA ALA A 207 -24.73 -7.80 -0.63
C ALA A 207 -24.28 -9.11 0.03
N ILE A 208 -22.99 -9.47 -0.08
CA ILE A 208 -22.47 -10.72 0.48
C ILE A 208 -21.63 -10.44 1.72
N ALA A 209 -20.50 -9.74 1.58
CA ALA A 209 -19.54 -9.61 2.67
C ALA A 209 -20.10 -8.80 3.85
N ASP A 210 -20.71 -7.63 3.61
CA ASP A 210 -21.25 -6.80 4.67
C ASP A 210 -22.50 -7.44 5.31
N TYR A 211 -23.31 -8.16 4.52
CA TYR A 211 -24.43 -8.95 5.03
C TYR A 211 -23.96 -10.08 5.96
N LEU A 212 -22.95 -10.86 5.56
CA LEU A 212 -22.37 -11.91 6.40
C LEU A 212 -21.68 -11.33 7.64
N SER A 213 -21.01 -10.18 7.52
CA SER A 213 -20.39 -9.49 8.65
C SER A 213 -21.42 -9.18 9.73
N ALA A 214 -22.48 -8.46 9.37
CA ALA A 214 -23.49 -8.00 10.32
C ALA A 214 -24.40 -9.13 10.85
N ASN A 215 -24.71 -10.13 10.04
CA ASN A 215 -25.71 -11.14 10.39
C ASN A 215 -25.13 -12.45 10.92
N LEU A 216 -23.83 -12.71 10.75
CA LEU A 216 -23.17 -13.94 11.20
C LEU A 216 -21.91 -13.63 12.01
N VAL A 217 -20.92 -12.98 11.39
CA VAL A 217 -19.57 -12.85 11.96
C VAL A 217 -19.58 -12.01 13.23
N GLU A 218 -20.07 -10.77 13.17
CA GLU A 218 -20.05 -9.84 14.32
C GLU A 218 -20.82 -10.41 15.51
N ARG A 219 -21.98 -11.02 15.26
CA ARG A 219 -22.81 -11.62 16.32
C ARG A 219 -22.09 -12.73 17.07
N VAL A 220 -21.36 -13.59 16.35
CA VAL A 220 -20.59 -14.69 16.93
C VAL A 220 -19.35 -14.18 17.65
N PHE A 221 -18.62 -13.21 17.09
CA PHE A 221 -17.42 -12.65 17.72
C PHE A 221 -17.75 -11.85 18.99
N ASP A 222 -18.90 -11.17 19.04
CA ASP A 222 -19.33 -10.42 20.23
C ASP A 222 -19.81 -11.33 21.37
N PHE A 223 -20.48 -12.45 21.05
CA PHE A 223 -21.06 -13.35 22.05
C PHE A 223 -20.88 -14.85 21.69
N PRO A 224 -19.65 -15.37 21.63
CA PRO A 224 -19.37 -16.71 21.12
C PRO A 224 -20.04 -17.82 21.93
N GLU A 225 -20.24 -17.61 23.24
CA GLU A 225 -20.87 -18.58 24.14
C GLU A 225 -22.36 -18.83 23.84
N ARG A 226 -23.00 -17.96 23.05
CA ARG A 226 -24.43 -18.07 22.71
C ARG A 226 -24.70 -18.90 21.46
N PHE A 227 -23.65 -19.39 20.80
CA PHE A 227 -23.74 -20.11 19.53
C PHE A 227 -23.14 -21.51 19.67
N SER A 228 -23.64 -22.43 18.84
CA SER A 228 -23.11 -23.79 18.75
C SER A 228 -21.70 -23.80 18.14
N SER A 229 -20.93 -24.85 18.40
CA SER A 229 -19.58 -24.99 17.84
C SER A 229 -19.56 -24.95 16.30
N LEU A 230 -20.63 -25.40 15.65
CA LEU A 230 -20.75 -25.35 14.18
C LEU A 230 -20.99 -23.94 13.66
N GLU A 231 -21.80 -23.14 14.36
CA GLU A 231 -22.02 -21.72 14.01
C GLU A 231 -20.76 -20.89 14.23
N VAL A 232 -20.01 -21.18 15.30
CA VAL A 232 -18.70 -20.59 15.54
C VAL A 232 -17.73 -20.95 14.42
N LEU A 233 -17.69 -22.22 14.01
CA LEU A 233 -16.85 -22.65 12.88
C LEU A 233 -17.25 -22.00 11.56
N ALA A 234 -18.54 -21.78 11.32
CA ALA A 234 -19.03 -21.14 10.09
C ALA A 234 -18.75 -19.62 10.04
N ALA A 235 -18.52 -18.98 11.19
CA ALA A 235 -18.25 -17.55 11.29
C ALA A 235 -16.75 -17.18 11.22
N VAL A 236 -15.86 -18.16 11.39
CA VAL A 236 -14.39 -18.02 11.36
C VAL A 236 -13.84 -18.37 9.98
#